data_AF-A0A7C2A3A9-F1
#
_entry.id   AF-A0A7C2A3A9-F1
#
_cell.length_a   1.000
_cell.length_b   1.000
_cell.length_c   1.000
_cell.angle_alpha   90.00
_cell.angle_beta   90.00
_cell.angle_gamma   90.00
#
_symmetry.space_group_name_H-M   'P 1'
#
loop_
_entity.id
_entity.type
_entity.pdbx_description
1 polymer ?
#
loop_
_entity_poly.entity_id
_entity_poly.type
_entity_poly.pdbx_seq_one_letter_code
_entity_poly.pdbx_strand_id
1 'polypeptide(L)'
;MNQETDHTALIKQAEEAIGFSTSSDYEIQPTKFAEHMATDAPTLSALLKNQALTETARRYERDDQRARDEQAQFKRLSSQATWAVFAATVSAASVALFSAGSKEVADGVQLIPLCLGIISLVGGAWAALVLNRLSGGRILERWMEARAAAESDRLGYFNRLVRLVNEEHPQDPQLQLLCLEFFRRYQLTIQQRYYEGRGEQHRHSFLKTIKLSSAAAFILALGSGGIAILGAFQADLLQYAVVGILGTALATVASRREELNQDERNSERYRRTANLLSHIRERHSEVQMAVATGEAAVLAQYVAAVHEQLSLEHRQWLSETEEMDETIKSLSASLKKIKQQKPRH
;
A
#
# COMPACT_ATOMS: atom_id res chain seq x y z
N MET A 1 -30.59 35.18 -21.42
CA MET A 1 -31.57 34.40 -20.64
C MET A 1 -31.92 33.05 -21.27
N ASN A 2 -32.06 32.89 -22.59
CA ASN A 2 -32.41 31.57 -23.18
C ASN A 2 -31.22 30.58 -23.30
N GLN A 3 -29.98 31.05 -23.55
CA GLN A 3 -28.81 30.17 -23.69
C GLN A 3 -28.31 29.60 -22.35
N GLU A 4 -28.33 30.40 -21.28
CA GLU A 4 -27.86 29.97 -19.94
C GLU A 4 -28.73 28.85 -19.33
N THR A 5 -30.04 28.89 -19.60
CA THR A 5 -30.99 27.84 -19.23
C THR A 5 -30.72 26.53 -19.99
N ASP A 6 -30.20 26.62 -21.22
CA ASP A 6 -29.88 25.47 -22.06
C ASP A 6 -28.61 24.73 -21.57
N HIS A 7 -27.54 25.47 -21.24
CA HIS A 7 -26.32 24.89 -20.68
C HIS A 7 -26.55 24.16 -19.35
N THR A 8 -27.36 24.75 -18.46
CA THR A 8 -27.69 24.13 -17.17
C THR A 8 -28.47 22.82 -17.35
N ALA A 9 -29.35 22.75 -18.36
CA ALA A 9 -30.09 21.53 -18.67
C ALA A 9 -29.19 20.41 -19.19
N LEU A 10 -28.23 20.73 -20.07
CA LEU A 10 -27.25 19.76 -20.58
C LEU A 10 -26.39 19.17 -19.46
N ILE A 11 -25.89 20.03 -18.55
CA ILE A 11 -25.09 19.60 -17.39
C ILE A 11 -25.91 18.63 -16.54
N LYS A 12 -27.12 19.02 -16.14
CA LYS A 12 -28.00 18.19 -15.32
C LYS A 12 -28.32 16.85 -15.99
N GLN A 13 -28.58 16.85 -17.30
CA GLN A 13 -28.84 15.62 -18.05
C GLN A 13 -27.63 14.67 -18.03
N ALA A 14 -26.41 15.20 -18.19
CA ALA A 14 -25.19 14.39 -18.12
C ALA A 14 -24.95 13.83 -16.70
N GLU A 15 -25.21 14.63 -15.67
CA GLU A 15 -25.11 14.20 -14.27
C GLU A 15 -26.11 13.07 -13.95
N GLU A 16 -27.36 13.21 -14.40
CA GLU A 16 -28.40 12.19 -14.22
C GLU A 16 -28.09 10.91 -14.99
N ALA A 17 -27.61 11.03 -16.22
CA ALA A 17 -27.25 9.88 -17.07
C ALA A 17 -26.09 9.06 -16.52
N ILE A 18 -25.05 9.71 -15.96
CA ILE A 18 -23.90 9.01 -15.38
C ILE A 18 -24.13 8.63 -13.92
N GLY A 19 -24.89 9.44 -13.19
CA GLY A 19 -25.24 9.22 -11.79
C GLY A 19 -24.11 9.46 -10.78
N PHE A 20 -24.42 9.16 -9.53
CA PHE A 20 -23.50 9.29 -8.41
C PHE A 20 -22.69 8.01 -8.19
N SER A 21 -21.53 8.18 -7.57
CA SER A 21 -20.63 7.08 -7.23
C SER A 21 -21.22 6.15 -6.17
N THR A 22 -21.29 4.86 -6.47
CA THR A 22 -21.85 3.83 -5.57
C THR A 22 -20.78 3.15 -4.72
N SER A 23 -21.17 2.23 -3.83
CA SER A 23 -20.24 1.44 -3.03
C SER A 23 -19.57 0.31 -3.81
N SER A 24 -20.09 -0.12 -4.97
CA SER A 24 -19.49 -1.14 -5.83
C SER A 24 -18.51 -0.56 -6.85
N ASP A 25 -18.50 0.75 -7.04
CA ASP A 25 -17.64 1.42 -8.03
C ASP A 25 -16.14 1.23 -7.74
N TYR A 26 -15.73 0.82 -6.53
CA TYR A 26 -14.31 0.57 -6.21
C TYR A 26 -13.68 -0.55 -7.04
N GLU A 27 -14.49 -1.47 -7.57
CA GLU A 27 -14.03 -2.51 -8.48
C GLU A 27 -14.13 -2.00 -9.92
N ILE A 28 -13.12 -1.22 -10.34
CA ILE A 28 -13.04 -0.69 -11.70
C ILE A 28 -12.91 -1.86 -12.68
N GLN A 29 -13.93 -2.08 -13.50
CA GLN A 29 -13.97 -3.08 -14.56
C GLN A 29 -14.33 -2.39 -15.89
N PRO A 30 -13.37 -1.72 -16.56
CA PRO A 30 -13.70 -0.87 -17.70
C PRO A 30 -14.28 -1.63 -18.89
N THR A 31 -14.06 -2.95 -18.96
CA THR A 31 -14.69 -3.81 -19.98
C THR A 31 -16.21 -3.83 -19.88
N LYS A 32 -16.78 -3.54 -18.71
CA LYS A 32 -18.24 -3.51 -18.47
C LYS A 32 -18.86 -2.12 -18.60
N PHE A 33 -18.06 -1.06 -18.69
CA PHE A 33 -18.59 0.29 -18.72
C PHE A 33 -19.52 0.55 -19.91
N ALA A 34 -19.22 0.01 -21.09
CA ALA A 34 -20.10 0.15 -22.24
C ALA A 34 -21.49 -0.44 -21.99
N GLU A 35 -21.57 -1.61 -21.35
CA GLU A 35 -22.83 -2.27 -21.00
C GLU A 35 -23.61 -1.46 -19.95
N HIS A 36 -22.92 -1.02 -18.89
CA HIS A 36 -23.54 -0.20 -17.84
C HIS A 36 -24.09 1.13 -18.35
N MET A 37 -23.49 1.73 -19.38
CA MET A 37 -23.92 3.01 -19.96
C MET A 37 -24.95 2.85 -21.09
N ALA A 38 -25.33 1.63 -21.47
CA ALA A 38 -26.12 1.39 -22.69
C ALA A 38 -27.51 2.03 -22.66
N THR A 39 -28.15 2.06 -21.49
CA THR A 39 -29.50 2.63 -21.32
C THR A 39 -29.45 4.15 -21.13
N ASP A 40 -28.60 4.61 -20.22
CA ASP A 40 -28.65 5.99 -19.73
C ASP A 40 -27.77 6.95 -20.55
N ALA A 41 -26.71 6.45 -21.18
CA ALA A 41 -25.78 7.24 -21.99
C ALA A 41 -25.35 6.48 -23.27
N PRO A 42 -26.29 6.18 -24.21
CA PRO A 42 -26.03 5.30 -25.35
C PRO A 42 -24.95 5.81 -26.31
N THR A 43 -24.80 7.12 -26.47
CA THR A 43 -23.74 7.73 -27.29
C THR A 43 -22.35 7.49 -26.68
N LEU A 44 -22.21 7.69 -25.37
CA LEU A 44 -20.99 7.34 -24.65
C LEU A 44 -20.74 5.83 -24.69
N SER A 45 -21.77 5.00 -24.46
CA SER A 45 -21.68 3.53 -24.57
C SER A 45 -21.11 3.08 -25.91
N ALA A 46 -21.57 3.68 -27.02
CA ALA A 46 -21.04 3.40 -28.35
C ALA A 46 -19.55 3.73 -28.48
N LEU A 47 -19.10 4.87 -27.94
CA LEU A 47 -17.67 5.22 -27.89
C LEU A 47 -16.86 4.26 -27.04
N LEU A 48 -17.39 3.84 -25.88
CA LEU A 48 -16.70 2.90 -24.98
C LEU A 48 -16.48 1.52 -25.63
N LYS A 49 -17.27 1.16 -26.65
CA LYS A 49 -17.06 -0.05 -27.47
C LYS A 49 -15.92 0.07 -28.48
N ASN A 50 -15.27 1.23 -28.59
CA ASN A 50 -14.09 1.40 -29.43
C ASN A 50 -13.05 0.31 -29.09
N GLN A 51 -12.55 -0.38 -30.12
CA GLN A 51 -11.64 -1.52 -29.94
C GLN A 51 -10.40 -1.14 -29.14
N ALA A 52 -9.86 0.06 -29.35
CA ALA A 52 -8.64 0.49 -28.68
C ALA A 52 -8.86 0.82 -27.19
N LEU A 53 -10.04 1.32 -26.82
CA LEU A 53 -10.46 1.45 -25.42
C LEU A 53 -10.67 0.07 -24.78
N THR A 54 -11.36 -0.83 -25.47
CA THR A 54 -11.63 -2.20 -25.01
C THR A 54 -10.33 -2.97 -24.75
N GLU A 55 -9.35 -2.89 -25.65
CA GLU A 55 -8.05 -3.54 -25.43
C GLU A 55 -7.27 -2.92 -24.28
N THR A 56 -7.36 -1.60 -24.09
CA THR A 56 -6.72 -0.93 -22.95
C THR A 56 -7.39 -1.32 -21.62
N ALA A 57 -8.71 -1.43 -21.60
CA ALA A 57 -9.49 -1.94 -20.47
C ALA A 57 -9.07 -3.36 -20.07
N ARG A 58 -8.95 -4.27 -21.05
CA ARG A 58 -8.52 -5.65 -20.81
C ARG A 58 -7.10 -5.74 -20.25
N ARG A 59 -6.16 -4.93 -20.76
CA ARG A 59 -4.80 -4.89 -20.21
C ARG A 59 -4.79 -4.39 -18.78
N TYR A 60 -5.51 -3.29 -18.51
CA TYR A 60 -5.69 -2.76 -17.16
C TYR A 60 -6.19 -3.83 -16.18
N GLU A 61 -7.30 -4.51 -16.50
CA GLU A 61 -7.90 -5.49 -15.59
C GLU A 61 -6.96 -6.68 -15.31
N ARG A 62 -6.25 -7.16 -16.33
CA ARG A 62 -5.26 -8.22 -16.19
C ARG A 62 -4.09 -7.78 -15.31
N ASP A 63 -3.55 -6.59 -15.56
CA ASP A 63 -2.36 -6.11 -14.87
C ASP A 63 -2.70 -5.67 -13.43
N ASP A 64 -3.90 -5.16 -13.16
CA ASP A 64 -4.41 -4.89 -11.81
C ASP A 64 -4.59 -6.19 -11.02
N GLN A 65 -5.16 -7.25 -11.63
CA GLN A 65 -5.25 -8.55 -10.99
C GLN A 65 -3.87 -9.11 -10.63
N ARG A 66 -2.91 -9.04 -11.57
CA ARG A 66 -1.52 -9.45 -11.32
C ARG A 66 -0.90 -8.65 -10.18
N ALA A 67 -1.13 -7.33 -10.13
CA ALA A 67 -0.62 -6.48 -9.05
C ALA A 67 -1.19 -6.89 -7.68
N ARG A 68 -2.49 -7.24 -7.60
CA ARG A 68 -3.12 -7.73 -6.36
C ARG A 68 -2.52 -9.06 -5.91
N ASP A 69 -2.30 -9.99 -6.83
CA ASP A 69 -1.75 -11.32 -6.54
C ASP A 69 -0.30 -11.22 -6.02
N GLU A 70 0.55 -10.42 -6.69
CA GLU A 70 1.94 -10.18 -6.25
C GLU A 70 1.97 -9.41 -4.92
N GLN A 71 1.07 -8.45 -4.70
CA GLN A 71 0.94 -7.76 -3.41
C GLN A 71 0.61 -8.73 -2.28
N ALA A 72 -0.38 -9.60 -2.48
CA ALA A 72 -0.81 -10.57 -1.49
C ALA A 72 0.33 -11.55 -1.16
N GLN A 73 1.06 -11.99 -2.19
CA GLN A 73 2.24 -12.83 -2.03
C GLN A 73 3.34 -12.13 -1.22
N PHE A 74 3.68 -10.87 -1.57
CA PHE A 74 4.68 -10.07 -0.86
C PHE A 74 4.32 -9.89 0.62
N LYS A 75 3.09 -9.41 0.92
CA LYS A 75 2.64 -9.16 2.30
C LYS A 75 2.67 -10.43 3.15
N ARG A 76 2.23 -11.56 2.59
CA ARG A 76 2.26 -12.85 3.28
C ARG A 76 3.69 -13.26 3.63
N LEU A 77 4.60 -13.23 2.66
CA LEU A 77 6.00 -13.64 2.87
C LEU A 77 6.73 -12.67 3.82
N SER A 78 6.52 -11.36 3.68
CA SER A 78 7.11 -10.35 4.56
C SER A 78 6.67 -10.52 6.02
N SER A 79 5.37 -10.78 6.24
CA SER A 79 4.84 -11.09 7.58
C SER A 79 5.45 -12.37 8.16
N GLN A 80 5.53 -13.44 7.35
CA GLN A 80 6.16 -14.71 7.77
C GLN A 80 7.62 -14.52 8.16
N ALA A 81 8.40 -13.77 7.38
CA ALA A 81 9.80 -13.49 7.69
C ALA A 81 9.94 -12.71 9.00
N THR A 82 9.13 -11.66 9.19
CA THR A 82 9.17 -10.83 10.40
C THR A 82 8.91 -11.65 11.67
N TRP A 83 7.86 -12.47 11.67
CA TRP A 83 7.54 -13.31 12.83
C TRP A 83 8.55 -14.43 13.08
N ALA A 84 9.14 -14.99 12.02
CA ALA A 84 10.17 -16.00 12.15
C ALA A 84 11.47 -15.44 12.76
N VAL A 85 11.89 -14.25 12.33
CA VAL A 85 13.03 -13.53 12.92
C VAL A 85 12.77 -13.21 14.39
N PHE A 86 11.57 -12.73 14.72
CA PHE A 86 11.18 -12.46 16.10
C PHE A 86 11.27 -13.73 16.97
N ALA A 87 10.60 -14.80 16.57
CA ALA A 87 10.60 -16.07 17.31
C ALA A 87 12.01 -16.63 17.49
N ALA A 88 12.86 -16.52 16.46
CA ALA A 88 14.23 -16.99 16.52
C ALA A 88 15.09 -16.18 17.48
N THR A 89 14.94 -14.85 17.47
CA THR A 89 15.67 -13.91 18.32
C THR A 89 15.30 -14.09 19.79
N VAL A 90 14.00 -14.13 20.09
CA VAL A 90 13.51 -14.34 21.47
C VAL A 90 13.99 -15.69 22.00
N SER A 91 13.87 -16.75 21.19
CA SER A 91 14.27 -18.10 21.62
C SER A 91 15.79 -18.20 21.85
N ALA A 92 16.61 -17.60 20.97
CA ALA A 92 18.07 -17.54 21.14
C ALA A 92 18.47 -16.81 22.44
N ALA A 93 17.83 -15.67 22.70
CA ALA A 93 18.05 -14.90 23.91
C ALA A 93 17.72 -15.73 25.16
N SER A 94 16.55 -16.38 25.18
CA SER A 94 16.14 -17.25 26.28
C SER A 94 17.13 -18.38 26.54
N VAL A 95 17.65 -19.05 25.49
CA VAL A 95 18.68 -20.09 25.64
C VAL A 95 19.96 -19.56 26.31
N ALA A 96 20.44 -18.39 25.88
CA ALA A 96 21.65 -17.78 26.44
C ALA A 96 21.51 -17.51 27.95
N LEU A 97 20.31 -17.09 28.38
CA LEU A 97 20.00 -16.82 29.78
C LEU A 97 19.85 -18.09 30.61
N PHE A 98 19.15 -19.10 30.06
CA PHE A 98 19.10 -20.42 30.68
C PHE A 98 20.50 -21.02 30.85
N SER A 99 21.45 -20.72 29.97
CA SER A 99 22.83 -21.21 30.10
C SER A 99 23.64 -20.44 31.14
N ALA A 100 23.34 -19.15 31.34
CA ALA A 100 24.07 -18.28 32.27
C ALA A 100 23.63 -18.44 33.74
N GLY A 101 22.34 -18.72 34.00
CA GLY A 101 21.77 -18.77 35.35
C GLY A 101 21.89 -20.10 36.09
N SER A 102 22.54 -21.10 35.47
CA SER A 102 22.20 -22.49 35.74
C SER A 102 23.41 -23.25 36.27
N LYS A 103 23.68 -23.09 37.57
CA LYS A 103 24.70 -23.88 38.27
C LYS A 103 24.18 -25.21 38.82
N GLU A 104 22.85 -25.36 38.96
CA GLU A 104 22.19 -26.55 39.53
C GLU A 104 20.86 -26.86 38.81
N VAL A 105 20.91 -27.10 37.50
CA VAL A 105 19.70 -27.47 36.74
C VAL A 105 19.41 -28.94 36.96
N ALA A 106 18.38 -29.25 37.74
CA ALA A 106 17.84 -30.60 37.84
C ALA A 106 17.55 -31.17 36.43
N ASP A 107 17.88 -32.44 36.20
CA ASP A 107 17.90 -33.08 34.87
C ASP A 107 16.62 -32.86 34.02
N GLY A 108 15.46 -32.62 34.64
CA GLY A 108 14.20 -32.34 33.95
C GLY A 108 14.10 -30.97 33.25
N VAL A 109 14.93 -29.98 33.61
CA VAL A 109 14.86 -28.61 33.06
C VAL A 109 15.69 -28.45 31.77
N GLN A 110 16.50 -29.44 31.38
CA GLN A 110 17.31 -29.42 30.15
C GLN A 110 16.48 -29.47 28.85
N LEU A 111 15.22 -29.93 28.91
CA LEU A 111 14.31 -29.97 27.75
C LEU A 111 13.90 -28.57 27.27
N ILE A 112 13.79 -27.59 28.17
CA ILE A 112 13.37 -26.23 27.84
C ILE A 112 14.39 -25.51 26.93
N PRO A 113 15.68 -25.40 27.28
CA PRO A 113 16.67 -24.78 26.41
C PRO A 113 16.87 -25.56 25.11
N LEU A 114 16.69 -26.89 25.11
CA LEU A 114 16.70 -27.68 23.88
C LEU A 114 15.56 -27.28 22.94
N CYS A 115 14.33 -27.23 23.43
CA CYS A 115 13.16 -26.79 22.65
C CYS A 115 13.33 -25.36 22.11
N LEU A 116 13.81 -24.43 22.94
CA LEU A 116 14.09 -23.06 22.51
C LEU A 116 15.21 -22.99 21.46
N GLY A 117 16.25 -23.81 21.60
CA GLY A 117 17.31 -23.96 20.61
C GLY A 117 16.77 -24.45 19.26
N ILE A 118 15.87 -25.44 19.28
CA ILE A 118 15.18 -25.94 18.09
C ILE A 118 14.32 -24.84 17.45
N ILE A 119 13.52 -24.11 18.24
CA ILE A 119 12.69 -23.00 17.74
C ILE A 119 13.57 -21.91 17.12
N SER A 120 14.70 -21.59 17.76
CA SER A 120 15.64 -20.60 17.23
C SER A 120 16.24 -21.02 15.89
N LEU A 121 16.69 -22.28 15.80
CA LEU A 121 17.29 -22.82 14.58
C LEU A 121 16.27 -22.92 13.44
N VAL A 122 15.08 -23.47 13.71
CA VAL A 122 14.00 -23.63 12.72
C VAL A 122 13.48 -22.26 12.28
N GLY A 123 13.24 -21.35 13.24
CA GLY A 123 12.78 -19.99 12.96
C GLY A 123 13.79 -19.20 12.13
N GLY A 124 15.08 -19.28 12.46
CA GLY A 124 16.15 -18.63 11.71
C GLY A 124 16.32 -19.20 10.29
N ALA A 125 16.27 -20.52 10.15
CA ALA A 125 16.32 -21.19 8.85
C ALA A 125 15.10 -20.82 7.98
N TRP A 126 13.90 -20.82 8.56
CA TRP A 126 12.67 -20.43 7.88
C TRP A 126 12.70 -18.96 7.45
N ALA A 127 13.11 -18.05 8.34
CA ALA A 127 13.29 -16.64 8.02
C ALA A 127 14.25 -16.45 6.84
N ALA A 128 15.40 -17.13 6.86
CA ALA A 128 16.38 -17.06 5.77
C ALA A 128 15.81 -17.59 4.44
N LEU A 129 15.06 -18.69 4.46
CA LEU A 129 14.41 -19.24 3.26
C LEU A 129 13.38 -18.26 2.69
N VAL A 130 12.52 -17.69 3.54
CA VAL A 130 11.49 -16.73 3.12
C VAL A 130 12.11 -15.44 2.58
N LEU A 131 13.15 -14.91 3.24
CA LEU A 131 13.87 -13.72 2.77
C LEU A 131 14.61 -13.97 1.45
N ASN A 132 15.21 -15.15 1.28
CA ASN A 132 15.82 -15.52 0.00
C ASN A 132 14.78 -15.64 -1.12
N ARG A 133 13.55 -16.07 -0.81
CA ARG A 133 12.44 -16.04 -1.78
C ARG A 133 11.99 -14.62 -2.10
N LEU A 134 11.89 -13.75 -1.09
CA LEU A 134 11.52 -12.33 -1.28
C LEU A 134 12.51 -11.61 -2.20
N SER A 135 13.80 -11.74 -1.91
CA SER A 135 14.89 -11.06 -2.65
C SER A 135 15.23 -11.77 -3.97
N GLY A 136 15.43 -13.08 -3.96
CA GLY A 136 15.75 -13.86 -5.17
C GLY A 136 14.59 -13.98 -6.16
N GLY A 137 13.35 -13.89 -5.69
CA GLY A 137 12.15 -13.91 -6.53
C GLY A 137 11.77 -12.56 -7.13
N ARG A 138 12.44 -11.47 -6.74
CA ARG A 138 12.11 -10.08 -7.15
C ARG A 138 10.62 -9.77 -6.95
N ILE A 139 10.00 -10.32 -5.90
CA ILE A 139 8.53 -10.30 -5.71
C ILE A 139 8.03 -8.86 -5.57
N LEU A 140 8.78 -8.04 -4.82
CA LEU A 140 8.47 -6.63 -4.68
C LEU A 140 8.48 -5.92 -6.04
N GLU A 141 9.55 -6.11 -6.81
CA GLU A 141 9.69 -5.47 -8.11
C GLU A 141 8.58 -5.90 -9.07
N ARG A 142 8.25 -7.19 -9.14
CA ARG A 142 7.12 -7.67 -9.96
C ARG A 142 5.79 -7.08 -9.52
N TRP A 143 5.57 -6.92 -8.21
CA TRP A 143 4.40 -6.22 -7.70
C TRP A 143 4.38 -4.76 -8.17
N MET A 144 5.49 -4.04 -8.06
CA MET A 144 5.59 -2.63 -8.45
C MET A 144 5.46 -2.43 -9.96
N GLU A 145 6.09 -3.28 -10.77
CA GLU A 145 5.95 -3.31 -12.23
C GLU A 145 4.50 -3.58 -12.65
N ALA A 146 3.85 -4.58 -12.07
CA ALA A 146 2.45 -4.88 -12.38
C ALA A 146 1.53 -3.73 -11.98
N ARG A 147 1.78 -3.10 -10.82
CA ARG A 147 1.02 -1.93 -10.38
C ARG A 147 1.24 -0.74 -11.30
N ALA A 148 2.47 -0.53 -11.77
CA ALA A 148 2.82 0.50 -12.73
C ALA A 148 2.11 0.33 -14.07
N ALA A 149 2.14 -0.90 -14.60
CA ALA A 149 1.45 -1.24 -15.83
C ALA A 149 -0.06 -0.99 -15.72
N ALA A 150 -0.68 -1.47 -14.63
CA ALA A 150 -2.09 -1.23 -14.36
C ALA A 150 -2.42 0.28 -14.29
N GLU A 151 -1.66 1.05 -13.52
CA GLU A 151 -1.92 2.48 -13.39
C GLU A 151 -1.72 3.22 -14.73
N SER A 152 -0.68 2.88 -15.49
CA SER A 152 -0.42 3.43 -16.81
C SER A 152 -1.57 3.14 -17.79
N ASP A 153 -2.05 1.89 -17.85
CA ASP A 153 -3.19 1.55 -18.72
C ASP A 153 -4.49 2.22 -18.26
N ARG A 154 -4.70 2.41 -16.95
CA ARG A 154 -5.85 3.13 -16.41
C ARG A 154 -5.85 4.60 -16.85
N LEU A 155 -4.74 5.30 -16.67
CA LEU A 155 -4.59 6.70 -17.13
C LEU A 155 -4.71 6.77 -18.66
N GLY A 156 -4.09 5.82 -19.36
CA GLY A 156 -4.15 5.68 -20.81
C GLY A 156 -5.57 5.48 -21.34
N TYR A 157 -6.42 4.74 -20.63
CA TYR A 157 -7.83 4.54 -20.98
C TYR A 157 -8.60 5.85 -21.00
N PHE A 158 -8.55 6.63 -19.92
CA PHE A 158 -9.27 7.90 -19.84
C PHE A 158 -8.69 8.98 -20.75
N ASN A 159 -7.36 9.05 -20.89
CA ASN A 159 -6.72 9.96 -21.86
C ASN A 159 -7.17 9.66 -23.30
N ARG A 160 -7.26 8.38 -23.66
CA ARG A 160 -7.73 7.97 -24.98
C ARG A 160 -9.21 8.30 -25.19
N LEU A 161 -10.05 8.09 -24.18
CA LEU A 161 -11.47 8.43 -24.24
C LEU A 161 -11.68 9.93 -24.48
N VAL A 162 -11.02 10.77 -23.69
CA VAL A 162 -11.10 12.24 -23.84
C VAL A 162 -10.60 12.68 -25.21
N ARG A 163 -9.50 12.08 -25.69
CA ARG A 163 -8.99 12.37 -27.03
C ARG A 163 -10.00 12.03 -28.12
N LEU A 164 -10.60 10.83 -28.07
CA LEU A 164 -11.63 10.41 -29.03
C LEU A 164 -12.81 11.39 -29.03
N VAL A 165 -13.31 11.76 -27.85
CA VAL A 165 -14.42 12.72 -27.74
C VAL A 165 -14.05 14.09 -28.31
N ASN A 166 -12.88 14.63 -27.99
CA ASN A 166 -12.48 15.96 -28.44
C ASN A 166 -12.08 16.03 -29.91
N GLU A 167 -11.47 14.97 -30.47
CA GLU A 167 -11.02 14.94 -31.86
C GLU A 167 -12.14 14.54 -32.84
N GLU A 168 -12.95 13.54 -32.48
CA GLU A 168 -14.00 13.01 -33.36
C GLU A 168 -15.34 13.73 -33.17
N HIS A 169 -15.58 14.32 -31.99
CA HIS A 169 -16.83 15.01 -31.63
C HIS A 169 -16.60 16.42 -31.02
N PRO A 170 -15.82 17.31 -31.67
CA PRO A 170 -15.47 18.62 -31.10
C PRO A 170 -16.68 19.56 -30.90
N GLN A 171 -17.76 19.36 -31.65
CA GLN A 171 -18.96 20.21 -31.64
C GLN A 171 -20.14 19.57 -30.86
N ASP A 172 -19.89 18.51 -30.09
CA ASP A 172 -20.90 17.82 -29.28
C ASP A 172 -20.66 18.08 -27.78
N PRO A 173 -21.16 19.21 -27.24
CA PRO A 173 -20.98 19.53 -25.82
C PRO A 173 -21.68 18.51 -24.90
N GLN A 174 -22.77 17.87 -25.35
CA GLN A 174 -23.46 16.86 -24.56
C GLN A 174 -22.59 15.61 -24.35
N LEU A 175 -21.95 15.13 -25.41
CA LEU A 175 -21.03 13.99 -25.32
C LEU A 175 -19.78 14.31 -24.49
N GLN A 176 -19.27 15.55 -24.59
CA GLN A 176 -18.17 16.03 -23.76
C GLN A 176 -18.55 16.09 -22.28
N LEU A 177 -19.75 16.56 -21.95
CA LEU A 177 -20.28 16.55 -20.58
C LEU A 177 -20.48 15.12 -20.06
N LEU A 178 -21.01 14.19 -20.88
CA LEU A 178 -21.10 12.78 -20.50
C LEU A 178 -19.71 12.18 -20.21
N CYS A 179 -18.72 12.50 -21.03
CA CYS A 179 -17.33 12.08 -20.80
C CYS A 179 -16.76 12.68 -19.51
N LEU A 180 -17.02 13.95 -19.24
CA LEU A 180 -16.60 14.64 -18.00
C LEU A 180 -17.20 13.98 -16.76
N GLU A 181 -18.51 13.72 -16.77
CA GLU A 181 -19.20 13.08 -15.66
C GLU A 181 -18.75 11.63 -15.46
N PHE A 182 -18.53 10.91 -16.55
CA PHE A 182 -17.98 9.56 -16.52
C PHE A 182 -16.59 9.54 -15.90
N PHE A 183 -15.71 10.47 -16.29
CA PHE A 183 -14.40 10.65 -15.69
C PHE A 183 -14.50 11.01 -14.20
N ARG A 184 -15.39 11.94 -13.83
CA ARG A 184 -15.61 12.32 -12.42
C ARG A 184 -15.98 11.10 -11.58
N ARG A 185 -16.93 10.28 -12.04
CA ARG A 185 -17.40 9.10 -11.31
C ARG A 185 -16.33 8.02 -11.24
N TYR A 186 -15.79 7.59 -12.38
CA TYR A 186 -14.98 6.38 -12.48
C TYR A 186 -13.46 6.60 -12.36
N GLN A 187 -12.98 7.85 -12.36
CA GLN A 187 -11.58 8.16 -12.12
C GLN A 187 -11.42 9.00 -10.86
N LEU A 188 -11.93 10.24 -10.86
CA LEU A 188 -11.66 11.19 -9.78
C LEU A 188 -12.23 10.74 -8.44
N THR A 189 -13.53 10.42 -8.39
CA THR A 189 -14.21 10.09 -7.13
C THR A 189 -13.71 8.77 -6.54
N ILE A 190 -13.47 7.76 -7.38
CA ILE A 190 -12.93 6.48 -6.91
C ILE A 190 -11.52 6.68 -6.36
N GLN A 191 -10.67 7.45 -7.03
CA GLN A 191 -9.31 7.70 -6.54
C GLN A 191 -9.29 8.50 -5.26
N GLN A 192 -10.12 9.54 -5.15
CA GLN A 192 -10.26 10.30 -3.92
C GLN A 192 -10.61 9.36 -2.75
N ARG A 193 -11.66 8.54 -2.89
CA ARG A 193 -12.07 7.57 -1.86
C ARG A 193 -10.99 6.53 -1.57
N TYR A 194 -10.28 6.06 -2.60
CA TYR A 194 -9.18 5.12 -2.43
C TYR A 194 -8.08 5.72 -1.55
N TYR A 195 -7.61 6.94 -1.85
CA TYR A 195 -6.56 7.58 -1.08
C TYR A 195 -7.00 7.94 0.34
N GLU A 196 -8.24 8.43 0.52
CA GLU A 196 -8.81 8.66 1.85
C GLU A 196 -8.83 7.36 2.69
N GLY A 197 -9.41 6.30 2.13
CA GLY A 197 -9.54 5.01 2.82
C GLY A 197 -8.19 4.34 3.09
N ARG A 198 -7.26 4.37 2.13
CA ARG A 198 -5.91 3.82 2.30
C ARG A 198 -5.09 4.64 3.28
N GLY A 199 -5.20 5.97 3.25
CA GLY A 199 -4.54 6.85 4.22
C GLY A 199 -4.94 6.51 5.65
N GLU A 200 -6.25 6.31 5.87
CA GLU A 200 -6.78 5.95 7.19
C GLU A 200 -6.35 4.54 7.63
N GLN A 201 -6.31 3.57 6.71
CA GLN A 201 -5.80 2.23 7.00
C GLN A 201 -4.33 2.26 7.42
N HIS A 202 -3.49 3.03 6.73
CA HIS A 202 -2.09 3.21 7.10
C HIS A 202 -1.94 3.92 8.44
N ARG A 203 -2.72 4.98 8.70
CA ARG A 203 -2.75 5.66 10.00
C ARG A 203 -3.09 4.70 11.15
N HIS A 204 -4.11 3.86 10.97
CA HIS A 204 -4.45 2.83 11.96
C HIS A 204 -3.35 1.78 12.15
N SER A 205 -2.66 1.39 11.09
CA SER A 205 -1.53 0.47 11.17
C SER A 205 -0.34 1.11 11.91
N PHE A 206 0.00 2.35 11.58
CA PHE A 206 1.03 3.14 12.28
C PHE A 206 0.74 3.25 13.77
N LEU A 207 -0.49 3.58 14.17
CA LEU A 207 -0.87 3.64 15.59
C LEU A 207 -0.71 2.30 16.32
N LYS A 208 -0.90 1.16 15.63
CA LYS A 208 -0.61 -0.16 16.21
C LYS A 208 0.89 -0.37 16.35
N THR A 209 1.69 0.05 15.38
CA THR A 209 3.15 0.00 15.41
C THR A 209 3.73 0.88 16.53
N ILE A 210 3.21 2.11 16.73
CA ILE A 210 3.58 2.96 17.87
C ILE A 210 3.27 2.26 19.19
N LYS A 211 2.06 1.72 19.37
CA LYS A 211 1.70 1.01 20.62
C LYS A 211 2.66 -0.15 20.92
N LEU A 212 3.03 -0.91 19.89
CA LEU A 212 4.02 -1.98 19.99
C LEU A 212 5.40 -1.42 20.38
N SER A 213 5.86 -0.36 19.74
CA SER A 213 7.13 0.32 20.03
C SER A 213 7.17 0.87 21.47
N SER A 214 6.11 1.53 21.92
CA SER A 214 6.00 2.05 23.29
C SER A 214 6.00 0.93 24.33
N ALA A 215 5.29 -0.17 24.07
CA ALA A 215 5.33 -1.35 24.93
C ALA A 215 6.73 -1.96 24.97
N ALA A 216 7.40 -2.04 23.81
CA ALA A 216 8.77 -2.52 23.70
C ALA A 216 9.76 -1.65 24.49
N ALA A 217 9.65 -0.33 24.38
CA ALA A 217 10.48 0.63 25.12
C ALA A 217 10.26 0.51 26.63
N PHE A 218 9.01 0.34 27.07
CA PHE A 218 8.69 0.12 28.47
C PHE A 218 9.29 -1.19 29.00
N ILE A 219 9.12 -2.29 28.27
CA ILE A 219 9.71 -3.60 28.61
C ILE A 219 11.24 -3.51 28.65
N LEU A 220 11.85 -2.84 27.66
CA LEU A 220 13.29 -2.62 27.61
C LEU A 220 13.77 -1.84 28.83
N ALA A 221 13.09 -0.74 29.19
CA ALA A 221 13.45 0.10 30.33
C ALA A 221 13.32 -0.65 31.66
N LEU A 222 12.28 -1.48 31.84
CA LEU A 222 12.15 -2.36 32.99
C LEU A 222 13.31 -3.37 33.07
N GLY A 223 13.69 -3.94 31.92
CA GLY A 223 14.84 -4.81 31.82
C GLY A 223 16.14 -4.10 32.19
N SER A 224 16.51 -3.03 31.48
CA SER A 224 17.80 -2.34 31.66
C SER A 224 17.91 -1.64 33.01
N GLY A 225 16.84 -0.96 33.45
CA GLY A 225 16.81 -0.27 34.75
C GLY A 225 16.74 -1.25 35.92
N GLY A 226 15.97 -2.35 35.76
CA GLY A 226 15.91 -3.44 36.74
C GLY A 226 17.26 -4.12 36.92
N ILE A 227 17.97 -4.43 35.85
CA ILE A 227 19.33 -5.02 35.93
C ILE A 227 20.29 -4.08 36.68
N ALA A 228 20.26 -2.77 36.41
CA ALA A 228 21.18 -1.83 37.03
C ALA A 228 20.96 -1.70 38.54
N ILE A 229 19.70 -1.61 38.97
CA ILE A 229 19.36 -1.51 40.40
C ILE A 229 19.59 -2.86 41.08
N LEU A 230 19.09 -3.95 40.50
CA LEU A 230 19.12 -5.26 41.13
C LEU A 230 20.53 -5.86 41.12
N GLY A 231 21.31 -5.68 40.05
CA GLY A 231 22.69 -6.16 39.97
C GLY A 231 23.63 -5.49 40.98
N ALA A 232 23.30 -4.30 41.47
CA ALA A 232 24.05 -3.64 42.53
C ALA A 232 23.82 -4.26 43.92
N PHE A 233 22.70 -4.96 44.12
CA PHE A 233 22.31 -5.48 45.44
C PHE A 233 22.14 -7.01 45.50
N GLN A 234 21.79 -7.68 44.39
CA GLN A 234 21.48 -9.10 44.29
C GLN A 234 21.83 -9.65 42.90
N ALA A 235 23.00 -10.28 42.77
CA ALA A 235 23.49 -10.84 41.51
C ALA A 235 22.56 -11.94 40.93
N ASP A 236 21.79 -12.62 41.77
CA ASP A 236 20.87 -13.69 41.35
C ASP A 236 19.68 -13.18 40.51
N LEU A 237 19.46 -11.86 40.48
CA LEU A 237 18.40 -11.23 39.69
C LEU A 237 18.85 -10.88 38.25
N LEU A 238 20.12 -11.12 37.88
CA LEU A 238 20.60 -10.91 36.51
C LEU A 238 19.83 -11.71 35.45
N GLN A 239 19.21 -12.83 35.84
CA GLN A 239 18.34 -13.63 34.96
C GLN A 239 17.12 -12.86 34.43
N TYR A 240 16.69 -11.78 35.11
CA TYR A 240 15.60 -10.91 34.63
C TYR A 240 16.04 -9.97 33.50
N ALA A 241 17.33 -9.99 33.10
CA ALA A 241 17.82 -9.28 31.91
C ALA A 241 17.12 -9.71 30.62
N VAL A 242 16.49 -10.90 30.61
CA VAL A 242 15.65 -11.38 29.50
C VAL A 242 14.55 -10.41 29.10
N VAL A 243 14.02 -9.67 30.08
CA VAL A 243 12.96 -8.70 29.84
C VAL A 243 13.49 -7.59 28.93
N GLY A 244 14.74 -7.16 29.13
CA GLY A 244 15.41 -6.21 28.24
C GLY A 244 15.51 -6.72 26.80
N ILE A 245 15.90 -7.98 26.62
CA ILE A 245 16.05 -8.58 25.29
C ILE A 245 14.71 -8.74 24.58
N LEU A 246 13.65 -9.10 25.30
CA LEU A 246 12.27 -9.10 24.78
C LEU A 246 11.87 -7.71 24.30
N GLY A 247 12.18 -6.67 25.07
CA GLY A 247 11.98 -5.27 24.69
C GLY A 247 12.71 -4.93 23.39
N THR A 248 14.00 -5.25 23.28
CA THR A 248 14.78 -5.03 22.05
C THR A 248 14.22 -5.79 20.85
N ALA A 249 13.80 -7.05 21.03
CA ALA A 249 13.23 -7.86 19.95
C ALA A 249 11.89 -7.28 19.46
N LEU A 250 11.01 -6.85 20.37
CA LEU A 250 9.75 -6.19 20.03
C LEU A 250 9.97 -4.84 19.34
N ALA A 251 10.93 -4.04 19.82
CA ALA A 251 11.29 -2.77 19.21
C ALA A 251 11.81 -2.97 17.78
N THR A 252 12.61 -4.02 17.57
CA THR A 252 13.07 -4.41 16.24
C THR A 252 11.91 -4.80 15.33
N VAL A 253 10.94 -5.58 15.82
CA VAL A 253 9.73 -5.91 15.03
C VAL A 253 8.94 -4.66 14.68
N ALA A 254 8.73 -3.74 15.63
CA ALA A 254 8.01 -2.49 15.37
C ALA A 254 8.73 -1.64 14.31
N SER A 255 10.04 -1.42 14.47
CA SER A 255 10.87 -0.70 13.50
C SER A 255 10.82 -1.35 12.12
N ARG A 256 10.94 -2.67 12.02
CA ARG A 256 10.86 -3.38 10.73
C ARG A 256 9.48 -3.26 10.08
N ARG A 257 8.41 -3.33 10.87
CA ARG A 257 7.06 -3.12 10.36
C ARG A 257 6.90 -1.72 9.80
N GLU A 258 7.47 -0.70 10.45
CA GLU A 258 7.45 0.66 9.95
C GLU A 258 8.29 0.82 8.68
N GLU A 259 9.52 0.29 8.65
CA GLU A 259 10.38 0.34 7.45
C GLU A 259 9.73 -0.32 6.23
N LEU A 260 9.06 -1.46 6.43
CA LEU A 260 8.45 -2.24 5.35
C LEU A 260 7.11 -1.69 4.88
N ASN A 261 6.29 -1.14 5.79
CA ASN A 261 4.97 -0.64 5.42
C ASN A 261 4.96 0.88 5.19
N GLN A 262 5.97 1.58 5.69
CA GLN A 262 6.09 3.04 5.71
C GLN A 262 4.76 3.71 6.09
N ASP A 263 4.10 3.21 7.15
CA ASP A 263 2.70 3.49 7.43
C ASP A 263 2.47 4.97 7.76
N GLU A 264 3.39 5.62 8.47
CA GLU A 264 3.31 7.06 8.75
C GLU A 264 3.36 7.88 7.46
N ARG A 265 4.46 7.73 6.70
CA ARG A 265 4.71 8.41 5.43
C ARG A 265 3.57 8.17 4.43
N ASN A 266 3.12 6.92 4.30
CA ASN A 266 2.03 6.53 3.41
C ASN A 266 0.70 7.15 3.83
N SER A 267 0.41 7.23 5.13
CA SER A 267 -0.82 7.87 5.60
C SER A 267 -0.86 9.36 5.27
N GLU A 268 0.25 10.07 5.49
CA GLU A 268 0.34 11.50 5.19
C GLU A 268 0.27 11.79 3.71
N ARG A 269 0.99 10.99 2.91
CA ARG A 269 1.00 11.12 1.46
C ARG A 269 -0.38 10.93 0.87
N TYR A 270 -1.05 9.81 1.16
CA TYR A 270 -2.38 9.55 0.62
C TYR A 270 -3.41 10.59 1.07
N ARG A 271 -3.32 11.07 2.32
CA ARG A 271 -4.15 12.18 2.78
C ARG A 271 -3.90 13.46 1.97
N ARG A 272 -2.65 13.78 1.65
CA ARG A 272 -2.29 14.93 0.81
C ARG A 272 -2.85 14.77 -0.60
N THR A 273 -2.67 13.62 -1.23
CA THR A 273 -3.20 13.34 -2.57
C THR A 273 -4.73 13.46 -2.60
N ALA A 274 -5.42 12.88 -1.60
CA ALA A 274 -6.87 13.00 -1.47
C ALA A 274 -7.31 14.47 -1.38
N ASN A 275 -6.64 15.28 -0.56
CA ASN A 275 -6.93 16.70 -0.45
C ASN A 275 -6.71 17.46 -1.76
N LEU A 276 -5.61 17.17 -2.49
CA LEU A 276 -5.32 17.78 -3.79
C LEU A 276 -6.39 17.41 -4.83
N LEU A 277 -6.81 16.14 -4.87
CA LEU A 277 -7.90 15.68 -5.73
C LEU A 277 -9.24 16.34 -5.35
N SER A 278 -9.49 16.56 -4.06
CA SER A 278 -10.66 17.30 -3.58
C SER A 278 -10.65 18.75 -4.06
N HIS A 279 -9.51 19.44 -4.00
CA HIS A 279 -9.38 20.80 -4.52
C HIS A 279 -9.55 20.89 -6.04
N ILE A 280 -9.08 19.89 -6.79
CA ILE A 280 -9.37 19.80 -8.22
C ILE A 280 -10.87 19.61 -8.45
N ARG A 281 -11.52 18.74 -7.66
CA ARG A 281 -12.95 18.49 -7.73
C ARG A 281 -13.81 19.71 -7.39
N GLU A 282 -13.36 20.62 -6.52
CA GLU A 282 -14.05 21.88 -6.24
C GLU A 282 -14.26 22.74 -7.50
N ARG A 283 -13.39 22.58 -8.51
CA ARG A 283 -13.46 23.28 -9.80
C ARG A 283 -14.38 22.60 -10.81
N HIS A 284 -14.97 21.45 -10.47
CA HIS A 284 -15.73 20.61 -11.41
C HIS A 284 -16.91 21.35 -12.06
N SER A 285 -17.65 22.14 -11.30
CA SER A 285 -18.79 22.90 -11.84
C SER A 285 -18.38 24.00 -12.82
N GLU A 286 -17.20 24.59 -12.62
CA GLU A 286 -16.64 25.56 -13.58
C GLU A 286 -16.24 24.87 -14.88
N VAL A 287 -15.68 23.66 -14.79
CA VAL A 287 -15.33 22.82 -15.95
C VAL A 287 -16.58 22.36 -16.69
N GLN A 288 -17.64 21.96 -15.99
CA GLN A 288 -18.94 21.64 -16.59
C GLN A 288 -19.47 22.81 -17.40
N MET A 289 -19.47 24.02 -16.82
CA MET A 289 -19.95 25.23 -17.51
C MET A 289 -19.12 25.53 -18.77
N ALA A 290 -17.79 25.50 -18.67
CA ALA A 290 -16.91 25.76 -19.81
C ALA A 290 -17.09 24.74 -20.94
N VAL A 291 -17.24 23.46 -20.60
CA VAL A 291 -17.53 22.40 -21.58
C VAL A 291 -18.91 22.59 -22.21
N ALA A 292 -19.92 22.96 -21.41
CA ALA A 292 -21.27 23.23 -21.92
C ALA A 292 -21.29 24.41 -22.90
N THR A 293 -20.40 25.39 -22.74
CA THR A 293 -20.24 26.52 -23.69
C THR A 293 -19.38 26.19 -24.90
N GLY A 294 -18.93 24.93 -25.04
CA GLY A 294 -18.16 24.45 -26.20
C GLY A 294 -16.64 24.53 -26.05
N GLU A 295 -16.11 24.81 -24.86
CA GLU A 295 -14.66 24.86 -24.61
C GLU A 295 -14.09 23.45 -24.38
N ALA A 296 -14.12 22.60 -25.41
CA ALA A 296 -13.69 21.20 -25.34
C ALA A 296 -12.26 20.99 -24.79
N ALA A 297 -11.37 21.97 -24.99
CA ALA A 297 -10.00 21.92 -24.47
C ALA A 297 -9.93 21.87 -22.93
N VAL A 298 -10.92 22.45 -22.24
CA VAL A 298 -10.97 22.48 -20.77
C VAL A 298 -11.15 21.07 -20.19
N LEU A 299 -11.91 20.20 -20.86
CA LEU A 299 -12.04 18.78 -20.47
C LEU A 299 -10.67 18.09 -20.44
N ALA A 300 -9.87 18.25 -21.49
CA ALA A 300 -8.55 17.62 -21.58
C ALA A 300 -7.59 18.16 -20.50
N GLN A 301 -7.63 19.47 -20.24
CA GLN A 301 -6.82 20.10 -19.19
C GLN A 301 -7.21 19.61 -17.80
N TYR A 302 -8.51 19.48 -17.52
CA TYR A 302 -9.01 18.97 -16.25
C TYR A 302 -8.59 17.52 -16.01
N VAL A 303 -8.74 16.65 -17.01
CA VAL A 303 -8.27 15.25 -16.94
C VAL A 303 -6.76 15.18 -16.75
N ALA A 304 -5.99 15.99 -17.48
CA ALA A 304 -4.54 16.06 -17.33
C ALA A 304 -4.13 16.50 -15.92
N ALA A 305 -4.80 17.48 -15.33
CA ALA A 305 -4.51 17.95 -13.97
C ALA A 305 -4.70 16.84 -12.92
N VAL A 306 -5.79 16.07 -13.02
CA VAL A 306 -6.02 14.89 -12.15
C VAL A 306 -4.96 13.83 -12.40
N HIS A 307 -4.67 13.51 -13.66
CA HIS A 307 -3.70 12.48 -14.03
C HIS A 307 -2.26 12.84 -13.61
N GLU A 308 -1.87 14.11 -13.63
CA GLU A 308 -0.57 14.53 -13.14
C GLU A 308 -0.41 14.17 -11.66
N GLN A 309 -1.42 14.44 -10.83
CA GLN A 309 -1.40 14.07 -9.41
C GLN A 309 -1.29 12.55 -9.22
N LEU A 310 -2.04 11.77 -9.98
CA LEU A 310 -1.98 10.30 -9.93
C LEU A 310 -0.61 9.77 -10.38
N SER A 311 -0.01 10.37 -11.40
CA SER A 311 1.31 9.99 -11.91
C SER A 311 2.45 10.33 -10.96
N LEU A 312 2.34 11.43 -10.20
CA LEU A 312 3.32 11.83 -9.19
C LEU A 312 3.41 10.80 -8.07
N GLU A 313 2.27 10.34 -7.58
CA GLU A 313 2.19 9.24 -6.60
C GLU A 313 2.86 7.97 -7.14
N HIS A 314 2.57 7.63 -8.40
CA HIS A 314 3.13 6.45 -9.02
C HIS A 314 4.67 6.51 -9.13
N ARG A 315 5.23 7.66 -9.55
CA ARG A 315 6.69 7.87 -9.61
C ARG A 315 7.34 7.73 -8.23
N GLN A 316 6.69 8.22 -7.19
CA GLN A 316 7.20 8.10 -5.82
C GLN A 316 7.22 6.63 -5.34
N TRP A 317 6.20 5.83 -5.67
CA TRP A 317 6.21 4.39 -5.36
C TRP A 317 7.39 3.66 -5.99
N LEU A 318 7.74 4.01 -7.24
CA LEU A 318 8.90 3.41 -7.92
C LEU A 318 10.20 3.77 -7.21
N SER A 319 10.39 5.03 -6.78
CA SER A 319 11.58 5.39 -5.98
C SER A 319 11.64 4.70 -4.62
N GLU A 320 10.51 4.53 -3.93
CA GLU A 320 10.45 3.86 -2.62
C GLU A 320 10.73 2.35 -2.71
N THR A 321 10.57 1.76 -3.89
CA THR A 321 10.90 0.36 -4.14
C THR A 321 12.37 0.08 -3.92
N GLU A 322 13.24 1.03 -4.28
CA GLU A 322 14.69 0.93 -4.09
C GLU A 322 15.04 0.92 -2.59
N GLU A 323 14.45 1.83 -1.80
CA GLU A 323 14.64 1.90 -0.34
C GLU A 323 14.20 0.59 0.35
N MET A 324 13.08 0.00 -0.09
CA MET A 324 12.58 -1.24 0.50
C MET A 324 13.42 -2.47 0.11
N ASP A 325 13.96 -2.51 -1.10
CA ASP A 325 14.90 -3.56 -1.51
C ASP A 325 16.20 -3.50 -0.70
N GLU A 326 16.72 -2.29 -0.44
CA GLU A 326 17.87 -2.09 0.46
C GLU A 326 17.61 -2.60 1.88
N THR A 327 16.41 -2.35 2.40
CA THR A 327 15.97 -2.84 3.72
C THR A 327 15.97 -4.38 3.77
N ILE A 328 15.44 -5.04 2.73
CA ILE A 328 15.43 -6.51 2.62
C ILE A 328 16.86 -7.08 2.52
N LYS A 329 17.74 -6.43 1.76
CA LYS A 329 19.15 -6.79 1.63
C LYS A 329 19.88 -6.69 2.97
N SER A 330 19.68 -5.59 3.71
CA SER A 330 20.26 -5.37 5.04
C SER A 330 19.82 -6.44 6.05
N LEU A 331 18.54 -6.84 6.01
CA LEU A 331 18.02 -7.90 6.87
C LEU A 331 18.68 -9.26 6.54
N SER A 332 18.80 -9.58 5.26
CA SER A 332 19.47 -10.80 4.79
C SER A 332 20.93 -10.86 5.23
N ALA A 333 21.64 -9.72 5.21
CA ALA A 333 23.00 -9.61 5.71
C ALA A 333 23.09 -9.83 7.24
N SER A 334 22.13 -9.28 8.00
CA SER A 334 22.09 -9.42 9.46
C SER A 334 21.92 -10.89 9.90
N LEU A 335 21.04 -11.64 9.24
CA LEU A 335 20.88 -13.08 9.50
C LEU A 335 22.14 -13.89 9.18
N LYS A 336 22.86 -13.53 8.10
CA LYS A 336 24.15 -14.18 7.78
C LYS A 336 25.18 -13.95 8.89
N LYS A 337 25.26 -12.75 9.46
CA LYS A 337 26.18 -12.44 10.58
C LYS A 337 25.86 -13.27 11.83
N ILE A 338 24.57 -13.38 12.19
CA ILE A 338 24.12 -14.21 13.31
C ILE A 338 24.55 -15.67 13.12
N LYS A 339 24.43 -16.21 11.90
CA LYS A 339 24.88 -17.58 11.58
C LYS A 339 26.40 -17.77 11.71
N GLN A 340 27.19 -16.72 11.46
CA GLN A 340 28.65 -16.76 11.49
C GLN A 340 29.25 -16.57 12.89
N GLN A 341 28.54 -15.92 13.82
CA GLN A 341 28.96 -15.73 15.22
C GLN A 341 28.81 -17.00 16.09
N LYS A 342 28.90 -18.20 15.51
CA LYS A 342 28.92 -19.45 16.27
C LYS A 342 30.15 -19.43 17.20
N PRO A 343 30.01 -19.63 18.52
CA PRO A 343 31.15 -19.60 19.43
C PRO A 343 32.16 -20.68 19.03
N ARG A 344 33.43 -20.29 18.87
CA ARG A 344 34.54 -21.24 18.81
C ARG A 344 34.64 -21.82 20.22
N HIS A 345 34.15 -23.05 20.38
CA HIS A 345 34.38 -23.85 21.59
C HIS A 345 35.84 -24.27 21.66
#